data_AF-A0A538PFE5-F1
#
_entry.id   AF-A0A538PFE5-F1
#
_cell.length_a   1.000
_cell.length_b   1.000
_cell.length_c   1.000
_cell.angle_alpha   90.00
_cell.angle_beta   90.00
_cell.angle_gamma   90.00
#
_symmetry.space_group_name_H-M   'P 1'
#
loop_
_entity.id
_entity.type
_entity.pdbx_description
1 polymer ?
#
loop_
_entity_poly.entity_id
_entity_poly.type
_entity_poly.pdbx_seq_one_letter_code
_entity_poly.pdbx_strand_id
1 'polypeptide(L)'
;MTIRLAVAKMIVSAALLIASLALPLTISAHVNRTVGPYTFFLVLIEEPTFESNRAGFEFRVHDGDRSIEGLDRTLHAVATGAAGPVALVVSGVNAQGWYDVETDTTGRPFDPGAGGDWTLRLTGTVEGMAVDVSFATAFPAYPRVATATRPAAARETSSGLDVWTLVDVGLVLVAAAWFGRKVRRRLSVATPTA
;
A
#
# COMPACT_ATOMS: atom_id res chain seq x y z
N MET A 1 12.53 34.82 53.88
CA MET A 1 12.37 35.32 52.49
C MET A 1 12.82 34.24 51.49
N THR A 2 12.27 33.03 51.58
CA THR A 2 12.79 31.84 50.88
C THR A 2 11.68 31.02 50.23
N ILE A 3 10.47 31.02 50.81
CA ILE A 3 9.30 30.29 50.28
C ILE A 3 8.75 30.93 49.00
N ARG A 4 8.80 32.28 48.89
CA ARG A 4 8.31 33.00 47.70
C ARG A 4 9.15 32.77 46.44
N LEU A 5 10.45 32.44 46.58
CA LEU A 5 11.33 32.12 45.45
C LEU A 5 11.12 30.69 44.91
N ALA A 6 10.80 29.73 45.80
CA ALA A 6 10.56 28.34 45.43
C ALA A 6 9.26 28.17 44.61
N VAL A 7 8.21 28.91 44.97
CA VAL A 7 6.93 28.92 44.24
C VAL A 7 7.09 29.55 42.85
N ALA A 8 7.86 30.63 42.74
CA ALA A 8 8.13 31.28 41.45
C ALA A 8 8.89 30.36 40.48
N LYS A 9 9.86 29.56 40.96
CA LYS A 9 10.57 28.57 40.14
C LYS A 9 9.65 27.43 39.65
N MET A 10 8.75 26.93 40.50
CA MET A 10 7.83 25.85 40.12
C MET A 10 6.83 26.28 39.02
N ILE A 11 6.34 27.53 39.09
CA ILE A 11 5.39 28.06 38.11
C ILE A 11 6.07 28.26 36.74
N VAL A 12 7.33 28.71 36.71
CA VAL A 12 8.08 28.86 35.46
C VAL A 12 8.38 27.50 34.81
N SER A 13 8.70 26.47 35.60
CA SER A 13 8.91 25.10 35.08
C SER A 13 7.62 24.47 34.53
N ALA A 14 6.48 24.69 35.19
CA ALA A 14 5.19 24.20 34.71
C ALA A 14 4.75 24.93 33.42
N ALA A 15 4.97 26.25 33.33
CA ALA A 15 4.65 27.03 32.14
C ALA A 15 5.50 26.63 30.92
N LEU A 16 6.78 26.26 31.13
CA LEU A 16 7.65 25.78 30.06
C LEU A 16 7.25 24.38 29.58
N LEU A 17 6.78 23.51 30.50
CA LEU A 17 6.25 22.19 30.16
C LEU A 17 4.95 22.31 29.35
N ILE A 18 4.03 23.19 29.75
CA ILE A 18 2.76 23.41 29.03
C ILE A 18 3.00 24.04 27.66
N ALA A 19 3.96 24.97 27.53
CA ALA A 19 4.31 25.58 26.25
C ALA A 19 4.92 24.59 25.24
N SER A 20 5.57 23.51 25.72
CA SER A 20 6.10 22.45 24.84
C SER A 20 5.03 21.51 24.25
N LEU A 21 3.82 21.48 24.82
CA LEU A 21 2.71 20.69 24.30
C LEU A 21 1.88 21.40 23.22
N ALA A 22 2.12 22.70 22.97
CA ALA A 22 1.31 23.53 22.09
C ALA A 22 1.96 23.81 20.72
N LEU A 23 2.85 22.93 20.24
CA LEU A 23 3.32 23.02 18.85
C LEU A 23 2.16 22.64 17.91
N PRO A 24 1.89 23.43 16.85
CA PRO A 24 0.86 23.07 15.88
C PRO A 24 1.22 21.72 15.27
N LEU A 25 0.32 20.74 15.44
CA LEU A 25 0.42 19.45 14.78
C LEU A 25 0.05 19.68 13.31
N THR A 26 1.05 19.89 12.46
CA THR A 26 0.86 19.80 11.01
C THR A 26 0.53 18.36 10.68
N ILE A 27 -0.74 18.07 10.41
CA ILE A 27 -1.18 16.81 9.84
C ILE A 27 -0.65 16.78 8.41
N SER A 28 0.42 16.02 8.19
CA SER A 28 1.04 15.86 6.88
C SER A 28 1.15 14.37 6.59
N ALA A 29 0.79 13.97 5.37
CA ALA A 29 1.02 12.61 4.88
C ALA A 29 2.52 12.23 4.87
N HIS A 30 3.40 13.23 4.94
CA HIS A 30 4.84 13.10 5.05
C HIS A 30 5.35 13.95 6.22
N VAL A 31 5.97 13.34 7.21
CA VAL A 31 6.52 14.08 8.36
C VAL A 31 8.02 13.91 8.38
N ASN A 32 8.75 15.02 8.40
CA ASN A 32 10.18 15.03 8.65
C ASN A 32 10.45 15.61 10.05
N ARG A 33 11.22 14.90 10.88
CA ARG A 33 11.51 15.31 12.26
C ARG A 33 12.94 14.98 12.67
N THR A 34 13.63 15.99 13.17
CA THR A 34 14.95 15.82 13.79
C THR A 34 14.83 15.42 15.26
N VAL A 35 15.56 14.39 15.66
CA VAL A 35 15.66 13.87 17.03
C VAL A 35 17.14 13.62 17.33
N GLY A 36 17.78 14.55 18.08
CA GLY A 36 19.23 14.52 18.25
C GLY A 36 19.95 14.70 16.90
N PRO A 37 20.92 13.84 16.54
CA PRO A 37 21.58 13.88 15.24
C PRO A 37 20.74 13.28 14.11
N TYR A 38 19.64 12.58 14.45
CA TYR A 38 18.90 11.77 13.50
C TYR A 38 17.74 12.53 12.88
N THR A 39 17.43 12.21 11.63
CA THR A 39 16.28 12.72 10.88
C THR A 39 15.34 11.57 10.56
N PHE A 40 14.17 11.59 11.18
CA PHE A 40 13.07 10.66 10.91
C PHE A 40 12.22 11.21 9.79
N PHE A 41 12.10 10.45 8.71
CA PHE A 41 11.16 10.71 7.63
C PHE A 41 10.08 9.64 7.64
N LEU A 42 8.84 10.04 7.88
CA LEU A 42 7.66 9.18 7.99
C LEU A 42 6.70 9.49 6.85
N VAL A 43 6.13 8.45 6.25
CA VAL A 43 5.04 8.53 5.28
C VAL A 43 3.94 7.54 5.63
N LEU A 44 2.75 7.75 5.10
CA LEU A 44 1.65 6.77 5.19
C LEU A 44 1.74 5.77 4.04
N ILE A 45 1.51 4.49 4.35
CA ILE A 45 1.21 3.47 3.35
C ILE A 45 -0.29 3.52 3.08
N GLU A 46 -0.70 3.82 1.85
CA GLU A 46 -2.11 3.85 1.49
C GLU A 46 -2.40 3.30 0.10
N GLU A 47 -3.40 2.42 0.02
CA GLU A 47 -4.43 2.47 -1.02
C GLU A 47 -5.78 1.90 -0.50
N PRO A 48 -6.59 2.54 0.36
CA PRO A 48 -7.67 1.85 1.08
C PRO A 48 -8.98 1.71 0.28
N THR A 49 -8.89 1.45 -1.04
CA THR A 49 -10.08 1.17 -1.86
C THR A 49 -10.54 -0.29 -1.71
N PHE A 50 -9.63 -1.26 -1.78
CA PHE A 50 -9.97 -2.69 -1.66
C PHE A 50 -9.62 -3.26 -0.29
N GLU A 51 -10.40 -4.25 0.19
CA GLU A 51 -10.10 -4.97 1.45
C GLU A 51 -8.69 -5.59 1.48
N SER A 52 -8.16 -5.96 0.32
CA SER A 52 -6.80 -6.53 0.16
C SER A 52 -5.68 -5.49 0.27
N ASN A 53 -6.00 -4.20 0.27
CA ASN A 53 -4.99 -3.16 0.28
C ASN A 53 -4.51 -2.86 1.70
N ARG A 54 -3.24 -2.47 1.79
CA ARG A 54 -2.54 -2.28 3.06
C ARG A 54 -2.64 -0.82 3.50
N ALA A 55 -2.77 -0.64 4.81
CA ALA A 55 -2.68 0.64 5.47
C ALA A 55 -1.60 0.54 6.54
N GLY A 56 -0.86 1.61 6.75
CA GLY A 56 0.21 1.61 7.74
C GLY A 56 1.11 2.82 7.62
N PHE A 57 2.32 2.67 8.15
CA PHE A 57 3.33 3.70 8.16
C PHE A 57 4.63 3.15 7.57
N GLU A 58 5.34 4.00 6.86
CA GLU A 58 6.70 3.73 6.39
C GLU A 58 7.61 4.80 6.96
N PHE A 59 8.77 4.43 7.49
CA PHE A 59 9.76 5.43 7.90
C PHE A 59 11.19 5.09 7.52
N ARG A 60 12.02 6.13 7.48
CA ARG A 60 13.49 6.04 7.42
C ARG A 60 14.10 6.93 8.47
N VAL A 61 15.29 6.55 8.92
CA VAL A 61 16.09 7.35 9.84
C VAL A 61 17.44 7.59 9.21
N HIS A 62 17.88 8.84 9.17
CA HIS A 62 19.19 9.21 8.63
C HIS A 62 20.02 9.98 9.66
N ASP A 63 21.33 9.84 9.56
CA ASP A 63 22.35 10.68 10.19
C ASP A 63 23.14 11.38 9.09
N GLY A 64 22.72 12.60 8.74
CA GLY A 64 23.14 13.26 7.49
C GLY A 64 22.75 12.42 6.27
N ASP A 65 23.72 12.02 5.46
CA ASP A 65 23.51 11.20 4.25
C ASP A 65 23.48 9.69 4.54
N ARG A 66 23.74 9.27 5.79
CA ARG A 66 23.81 7.86 6.17
C ARG A 66 22.45 7.35 6.61
N SER A 67 21.93 6.31 5.95
CA SER A 67 20.73 5.60 6.41
C SER A 67 21.07 4.74 7.64
N ILE A 68 20.20 4.78 8.66
CA ILE A 68 20.32 3.96 9.86
C ILE A 68 19.51 2.68 9.70
N GLU A 69 20.15 1.54 9.99
CA GLU A 69 19.56 0.21 9.88
C GLU A 69 19.41 -0.49 11.24
N GLY A 70 18.82 -1.69 11.25
CA GLY A 70 18.63 -2.52 12.45
C GLY A 70 17.56 -2.04 13.44
N LEU A 71 16.79 -0.99 13.10
CA LEU A 71 15.78 -0.40 13.96
C LEU A 71 14.56 -1.29 14.24
N ASP A 72 14.37 -2.34 13.44
CA ASP A 72 13.38 -3.41 13.67
C ASP A 72 13.58 -4.12 15.02
N ARG A 73 14.81 -4.13 15.54
CA ARG A 73 15.16 -4.77 16.82
C ARG A 73 15.16 -3.80 17.99
N THR A 74 15.23 -2.51 17.72
CA THR A 74 15.51 -1.50 18.75
C THR A 74 14.39 -0.49 18.94
N LEU A 75 13.48 -0.35 17.97
CA LEU A 75 12.32 0.52 18.05
C LEU A 75 11.03 -0.30 18.21
N HIS A 76 10.12 0.28 18.97
CA HIS A 76 8.75 -0.20 19.16
C HIS A 76 7.77 0.86 18.68
N ALA A 77 6.71 0.42 18.01
CA ALA A 77 5.70 1.29 17.44
C ALA A 77 4.35 1.12 18.13
N VAL A 78 3.71 2.24 18.46
CA VAL A 78 2.32 2.28 18.90
C VAL A 78 1.59 3.34 18.08
N ALA A 79 0.56 2.92 17.36
CA ALA A 79 -0.35 3.84 16.68
C ALA A 79 -1.57 4.08 17.56
N THR A 80 -1.95 5.33 17.79
CA THR A 80 -3.11 5.68 18.64
C THR A 80 -4.10 6.49 17.82
N GLY A 81 -5.33 5.98 17.72
CA GLY A 81 -6.45 6.66 17.07
C GLY A 81 -7.66 6.73 18.00
N ALA A 82 -8.83 7.08 17.47
CA ALA A 82 -10.06 7.24 18.25
C ALA A 82 -10.49 5.98 19.02
N ALA A 83 -10.22 4.78 18.48
CA ALA A 83 -10.52 3.50 19.12
C ALA A 83 -9.51 3.10 20.21
N GLY A 84 -8.41 3.84 20.35
CA GLY A 84 -7.34 3.56 21.30
C GLY A 84 -6.01 3.17 20.64
N PRO A 85 -5.03 2.73 21.44
CA PRO A 85 -3.71 2.35 20.96
C PRO A 85 -3.68 0.95 20.35
N VAL A 86 -2.88 0.78 19.29
CA VAL A 86 -2.54 -0.46 18.62
C VAL A 86 -1.02 -0.60 18.63
N ALA A 87 -0.52 -1.68 19.23
CA ALA A 87 0.90 -2.01 19.16
C ALA A 87 1.23 -2.62 17.80
N LEU A 88 2.22 -2.06 17.12
CA LEU A 88 2.61 -2.44 15.76
C LEU A 88 4.04 -2.98 15.74
N VAL A 89 4.29 -3.85 14.77
CA VAL A 89 5.62 -4.41 14.49
C VAL A 89 6.38 -3.44 13.57
N VAL A 90 7.62 -3.13 13.94
CA VAL A 90 8.58 -2.47 13.03
C VAL A 90 9.27 -3.58 12.24
N SER A 91 8.93 -3.70 10.96
CA SER A 91 9.50 -4.73 10.07
C SER A 91 10.95 -4.40 9.72
N GLY A 92 11.72 -5.41 9.28
CA GLY A 92 13.02 -5.16 8.68
C GLY A 92 12.92 -4.26 7.44
N VAL A 93 14.05 -3.65 7.05
CA VAL A 93 14.11 -2.74 5.91
C VAL A 93 13.66 -3.44 4.63
N ASN A 94 12.69 -2.83 3.91
CA ASN A 94 12.19 -3.34 2.64
C ASN A 94 13.15 -3.07 1.47
N ALA A 95 12.82 -3.57 0.28
CA ALA A 95 13.71 -3.44 -0.90
C ALA A 95 13.98 -1.99 -1.31
N GLN A 96 13.13 -1.05 -0.90
CA GLN A 96 13.25 0.36 -1.18
C GLN A 96 14.07 1.09 -0.10
N GLY A 97 14.34 0.46 1.05
CA GLY A 97 15.06 1.09 2.15
C GLY A 97 14.16 1.66 3.25
N TRP A 98 12.89 1.27 3.33
CA TRP A 98 11.95 1.73 4.37
C TRP A 98 11.68 0.67 5.44
N TYR A 99 11.33 1.14 6.63
CA TYR A 99 10.74 0.33 7.69
C TYR A 99 9.22 0.33 7.58
N ASP A 100 8.63 -0.85 7.36
CA ASP A 100 7.18 -1.01 7.28
C ASP A 100 6.58 -1.26 8.67
N VAL A 101 5.55 -0.50 9.00
CA VAL A 101 4.79 -0.59 10.26
C VAL A 101 3.31 -0.74 9.90
N GLU A 102 2.93 -1.95 9.49
CA GLU A 102 1.61 -2.25 8.89
C GLU A 102 0.91 -3.46 9.49
N THR A 103 1.49 -4.10 10.51
CA THR A 103 0.94 -5.29 11.15
C THR A 103 0.99 -5.15 12.68
N ASP A 104 -0.05 -5.58 13.37
CA ASP A 104 -0.07 -5.64 14.83
C ASP A 104 0.79 -6.79 15.38
N THR A 105 1.02 -6.79 16.69
CA THR A 105 1.82 -7.83 17.36
C THR A 105 1.18 -9.23 17.36
N THR A 106 -0.05 -9.37 16.84
CA THR A 106 -0.74 -10.66 16.66
C THR A 106 -0.69 -11.16 15.21
N GLY A 107 -0.08 -10.38 14.30
CA GLY A 107 0.02 -10.72 12.88
C GLY A 107 -1.15 -10.23 12.03
N ARG A 108 -2.04 -9.37 12.56
CA ARG A 108 -3.16 -8.82 11.79
C ARG A 108 -2.75 -7.52 11.08
N PRO A 109 -3.20 -7.29 9.84
CA PRO A 109 -2.98 -6.01 9.17
C PRO A 109 -3.54 -4.85 9.99
N PHE A 110 -2.83 -3.73 9.98
CA PHE A 110 -3.33 -2.49 10.57
C PHE A 110 -4.50 -1.94 9.74
N ASP A 111 -5.56 -1.51 10.42
CA ASP A 111 -6.75 -0.92 9.81
C ASP A 111 -7.12 0.38 10.53
N PRO A 112 -7.01 1.55 9.86
CA PRO A 112 -7.44 2.83 10.43
C PRO A 112 -8.97 2.99 10.47
N GLY A 113 -9.73 2.00 9.98
CA GLY A 113 -11.19 1.98 9.97
C GLY A 113 -11.77 3.08 9.10
N ALA A 114 -12.51 4.00 9.73
CA ALA A 114 -13.10 5.16 9.06
C ALA A 114 -12.08 6.29 8.76
N GLY A 115 -10.79 6.07 9.02
CA GLY A 115 -9.77 7.10 8.95
C GLY A 115 -9.81 8.05 10.15
N GLY A 116 -9.32 9.28 9.96
CA GLY A 116 -9.25 10.31 10.98
C GLY A 116 -7.84 10.52 11.54
N ASP A 117 -7.76 11.22 12.67
CA ASP A 117 -6.49 11.57 13.31
C ASP A 117 -5.85 10.35 13.98
N TRP A 118 -4.56 10.18 13.74
CA TRP A 118 -3.74 9.15 14.34
C TRP A 118 -2.41 9.74 14.82
N THR A 119 -1.82 9.10 15.82
CA THR A 119 -0.45 9.38 16.26
C THR A 119 0.36 8.10 16.24
N LEU A 120 1.45 8.07 15.48
CA LEU A 120 2.46 7.02 15.60
C LEU A 120 3.50 7.44 16.61
N ARG A 121 3.71 6.65 17.66
CA ARG A 121 4.80 6.82 18.62
C ARG A 121 5.85 5.73 18.41
N LEU A 122 7.09 6.16 18.22
CA LEU A 122 8.26 5.29 18.15
C LEU A 122 9.09 5.48 19.43
N THR A 123 9.35 4.39 20.15
CA THR A 123 10.18 4.38 21.36
C THR A 123 11.28 3.33 21.26
N GLY A 124 12.45 3.60 21.81
CA GLY A 124 13.52 2.63 21.88
C GLY A 124 14.89 3.26 21.76
N THR A 125 15.78 2.68 20.96
CA THR A 125 17.12 3.26 20.71
C THR A 125 17.46 3.33 19.23
N VAL A 126 18.21 4.38 18.87
CA VAL A 126 18.88 4.55 17.57
C VAL A 126 20.38 4.59 17.87
N GLU A 127 21.12 3.57 17.43
CA GLU A 127 22.56 3.39 17.74
C GLU A 127 22.92 3.59 19.24
N GLY A 128 22.03 3.14 20.14
CA GLY A 128 22.20 3.27 21.59
C GLY A 128 21.71 4.58 22.20
N MET A 129 21.39 5.60 21.40
CA MET A 129 20.72 6.80 21.89
C MET A 129 19.22 6.51 22.11
N ALA A 130 18.72 6.76 23.31
CA ALA A 130 17.30 6.63 23.61
C ALA A 130 16.45 7.63 22.80
N VAL A 131 15.35 7.15 22.23
CA VAL A 131 14.38 7.98 21.50
C VAL A 131 12.96 7.70 21.97
N ASP A 132 12.16 8.76 21.99
CA ASP A 132 10.72 8.75 22.19
C ASP A 132 10.13 9.87 21.34
N VAL A 133 9.55 9.51 20.21
CA VAL A 133 9.10 10.47 19.20
C VAL A 133 7.69 10.11 18.74
N SER A 134 6.83 11.12 18.61
CA SER A 134 5.45 10.96 18.19
C SER A 134 5.13 11.78 16.95
N PHE A 135 4.48 11.17 15.97
CA PHE A 135 4.11 11.78 14.70
C PHE A 135 2.59 11.82 14.58
N ALA A 136 2.03 13.03 14.57
CA ALA A 136 0.63 13.21 14.25
C ALA A 136 0.42 13.09 12.74
N THR A 137 -0.60 12.34 12.35
CA THR A 137 -0.99 12.10 10.97
C THR A 137 -2.51 11.95 10.88
N ALA A 138 -3.05 11.85 9.67
CA ALA A 138 -4.43 11.50 9.46
C ALA A 138 -4.57 10.56 8.28
N PHE A 139 -5.28 9.46 8.48
CA PHE A 139 -5.69 8.57 7.40
C PHE A 139 -6.99 9.10 6.79
N PRO A 140 -7.13 9.18 5.46
CA PRO A 140 -8.38 9.52 4.82
C PRO A 140 -9.41 8.41 5.05
N ALA A 141 -10.68 8.80 5.03
CA ALA A 141 -11.78 7.87 5.05
C ALA A 141 -11.97 7.30 3.64
N TYR A 142 -11.75 6.00 3.45
CA TYR A 142 -12.11 5.34 2.19
C TYR A 142 -13.19 4.29 2.46
N PRO A 143 -14.27 4.27 1.67
CA PRO A 143 -15.20 3.16 1.70
C PRO A 143 -14.50 1.91 1.17
N ARG A 144 -14.26 0.92 2.04
CA ARG A 144 -13.69 -0.37 1.63
C ARG A 144 -14.71 -1.07 0.73
N VAL A 145 -14.34 -1.33 -0.52
CA VAL A 145 -15.10 -2.24 -1.39
C VAL A 145 -14.54 -3.65 -1.24
N ALA A 146 -15.44 -4.62 -1.03
CA ALA A 146 -15.08 -6.02 -1.02
C ALA A 146 -14.42 -6.39 -2.35
N THR A 147 -13.28 -7.07 -2.29
CA THR A 147 -12.62 -7.57 -3.50
C THR A 147 -13.54 -8.63 -4.12
N ALA A 148 -14.04 -8.37 -5.33
CA ALA A 148 -14.84 -9.36 -6.03
C ALA A 148 -13.99 -10.62 -6.26
N THR A 149 -14.40 -11.73 -5.64
CA THR A 149 -13.85 -13.05 -5.96
C THR A 149 -14.09 -13.28 -7.44
N ARG A 150 -13.05 -13.20 -8.27
CA ARG A 150 -13.12 -13.70 -9.64
C ARG A 150 -13.59 -15.16 -9.51
N PRO A 151 -14.74 -15.55 -10.07
CA PRO A 151 -15.11 -16.95 -10.12
C PRO A 151 -13.89 -17.69 -10.66
N ALA A 152 -13.47 -18.77 -9.99
CA ALA A 152 -12.44 -19.65 -10.54
C ALA A 152 -12.78 -19.83 -12.01
N ALA A 153 -11.87 -19.41 -12.90
CA ALA A 153 -12.09 -19.54 -14.33
C ALA A 153 -12.61 -20.96 -14.51
N ALA A 154 -13.85 -21.10 -14.99
CA ALA A 154 -14.37 -22.39 -15.36
C ALA A 154 -13.24 -23.01 -16.17
N ARG A 155 -12.68 -24.14 -15.70
CA ARG A 155 -11.70 -24.87 -16.49
C ARG A 155 -12.34 -24.93 -17.85
N GLU A 156 -11.75 -24.24 -18.83
CA GLU A 156 -12.06 -24.55 -20.21
C GLU A 156 -11.66 -26.01 -20.30
N THR A 157 -12.65 -26.89 -20.19
CA THR A 157 -12.58 -28.19 -20.79
C THR A 157 -12.31 -27.88 -22.23
N SER A 158 -11.02 -27.86 -22.59
CA SER A 158 -10.57 -28.06 -23.95
C SER A 158 -11.09 -29.43 -24.34
N SER A 159 -12.35 -29.48 -24.76
CA SER A 159 -12.80 -30.45 -25.72
C SER A 159 -11.89 -30.21 -26.92
N GLY A 160 -10.82 -31.00 -27.00
CA GLY A 160 -9.85 -30.94 -28.08
C GLY A 160 -10.59 -31.11 -29.40
N LEU A 161 -10.90 -30.00 -30.04
CA LEU A 161 -11.05 -29.95 -31.47
C LEU A 161 -9.66 -29.59 -31.98
N ASP A 162 -8.92 -30.65 -32.29
CA ASP A 162 -7.65 -30.58 -33.00
C ASP A 162 -7.78 -29.58 -34.15
N VAL A 163 -6.90 -28.57 -34.15
CA VAL A 163 -6.76 -27.54 -35.19
C VAL A 163 -6.58 -28.14 -36.59
N TRP A 164 -6.27 -29.43 -36.68
CA TRP A 164 -6.19 -30.19 -37.93
C TRP A 164 -7.55 -30.63 -38.52
N THR A 165 -8.64 -30.69 -37.76
CA THR A 165 -9.97 -31.07 -38.32
C THR A 165 -10.69 -29.93 -39.05
N LEU A 166 -10.32 -28.67 -38.84
CA LEU A 166 -10.89 -27.53 -39.57
C LEU A 166 -10.22 -27.27 -40.93
N VAL A 167 -9.03 -27.85 -41.18
CA VAL A 167 -8.36 -27.74 -42.48
C VAL A 167 -9.02 -28.66 -43.52
N ASP A 168 -9.54 -29.82 -43.12
CA ASP A 168 -10.19 -30.75 -44.06
C ASP A 168 -11.59 -30.30 -44.51
N VAL A 169 -12.37 -29.63 -43.65
CA VAL A 169 -13.70 -29.12 -44.05
C VAL A 169 -13.57 -27.89 -44.96
N GLY A 170 -12.55 -27.05 -44.75
CA GLY A 170 -12.27 -25.89 -45.60
C GLY A 170 -11.79 -26.26 -47.02
N LEU A 171 -11.00 -27.34 -47.15
CA LEU A 171 -10.48 -27.76 -48.46
C LEU A 171 -11.55 -28.40 -49.37
N VAL A 172 -12.54 -29.09 -48.79
CA VAL A 172 -13.66 -29.70 -49.54
C VAL A 172 -14.62 -28.64 -50.10
N LEU A 173 -14.82 -27.51 -49.42
CA LEU A 173 -15.71 -26.44 -49.89
C LEU A 173 -15.07 -25.54 -50.97
N VAL A 174 -13.74 -25.38 -50.97
CA VAL A 174 -13.04 -24.62 -52.02
C VAL A 174 -12.90 -25.43 -53.33
N ALA A 175 -12.78 -26.76 -53.25
CA ALA A 175 -12.76 -27.63 -54.44
C ALA A 175 -14.12 -27.69 -55.16
N ALA A 176 -15.25 -27.67 -54.43
CA ALA A 176 -16.59 -27.65 -55.03
C ALA A 176 -16.92 -26.31 -55.75
N ALA A 177 -16.40 -25.18 -55.23
CA ALA A 177 -16.63 -23.85 -55.80
C ALA A 177 -15.77 -23.54 -57.05
N TRP A 178 -14.68 -24.28 -57.27
CA TRP A 178 -13.84 -24.14 -58.46
C TRP A 178 -14.30 -25.04 -59.61
N PHE A 179 -14.82 -26.24 -59.32
CA PHE A 179 -15.37 -27.14 -60.35
C PHE A 179 -16.73 -26.64 -60.90
N GLY A 180 -17.61 -26.09 -60.04
CA GLY A 180 -18.90 -25.52 -60.47
C GLY A 180 -18.80 -24.27 -61.36
N ARG A 181 -17.70 -23.51 -61.24
CA ARG A 181 -17.46 -22.29 -62.06
C ARG A 181 -16.92 -22.60 -63.46
N LYS A 182 -16.27 -23.75 -63.65
CA LYS A 182 -15.71 -24.16 -64.95
C LYS A 182 -16.75 -24.84 -65.87
N VAL A 183 -17.80 -25.43 -65.31
CA VAL A 183 -18.90 -26.05 -66.07
C VAL A 183 -19.92 -25.03 -66.59
N ARG A 184 -20.20 -23.94 -65.86
CA ARG A 184 -21.11 -22.87 -66.34
C ARG A 184 -20.56 -21.98 -67.46
N ARG A 185 -19.25 -21.96 -67.71
CA ARG A 185 -18.65 -21.21 -68.83
C ARG A 185 -18.61 -21.97 -70.17
N ARG A 186 -19.06 -23.24 -70.22
CA ARG A 186 -19.10 -24.05 -71.46
C ARG A 186 -20.52 -24.36 -71.98
N LEU A 187 -21.58 -23.79 -71.40
CA LEU A 187 -22.98 -24.04 -71.79
C LEU A 187 -23.72 -22.77 -72.30
N SER A 188 -23.00 -21.73 -72.72
CA SER A 188 -23.62 -20.51 -73.27
C SER A 188 -23.12 -20.12 -74.68
N VAL A 189 -22.55 -21.05 -75.43
CA VAL A 189 -22.28 -20.85 -76.87
C VAL A 189 -22.63 -22.14 -77.62
N ALA A 190 -23.85 -22.21 -78.15
CA ALA A 190 -24.24 -22.90 -79.39
C ALA A 190 -25.77 -22.96 -79.49
N THR A 191 -26.39 -21.89 -79.98
CA THR A 191 -27.65 -22.00 -80.73
C THR A 191 -27.26 -22.03 -82.21
N PRO A 192 -27.47 -23.13 -82.95
CA PRO A 192 -27.38 -23.11 -84.40
C PRO A 192 -28.70 -22.59 -84.99
N THR A 193 -28.65 -21.47 -85.69
CA THR A 193 -29.72 -21.03 -86.61
C THR A 193 -29.11 -20.85 -88.00
N ALA A 194 -29.38 -21.83 -88.86
CA ALA A 194 -29.78 -21.73 -90.26
C ALA A 194 -30.09 -23.15 -90.74
#